data_AF-A0A820RT50-F1
#
_entry.id   AF-A0A820RT50-F1
#
_cell.length_a   1.000
_cell.length_b   1.000
_cell.length_c   1.000
_cell.angle_alpha   90.00
_cell.angle_beta   90.00
_cell.angle_gamma   90.00
#
_symmetry.space_group_name_H-M   'P 1'
#
loop_
_entity.id
_entity.type
_entity.pdbx_description
1 polymer ?
#
loop_
_entity_poly.entity_id
_entity_poly.type
_entity_poly.pdbx_seq_one_letter_code
_entity_poly.pdbx_strand_id
1 'polypeptide(L)'
;MHKQHSDQVKSIVDLANEEKKILSEHLEKIEKFEVDFTNEQSQLQQALKNIDISEDKSSQYIDTEFDRIIVCFQDRRKIYRDNIYLRQDNLKNINSSLNKCLEEGRCVLTLNDFAALAQSKAIIEKMNNLEVESVEYQHQTQLTDSVQVDISIQKIFEMISTFGTIWKPPTPSFVEHKCKANVVDFDIKWEPIESNPSITAYVYRGLETKYLLQDLKPSTSYILRLYACNRNTFGDAAHLEMTTLNLDLDDWVLSMSSTYTNPQVPVENTRKSLLDGQYTTGAGTNSGNEWIQATFPYPVPVASVTIGPLHKSNWGPQYGNGGTLQYSYDNNNWTTVGTIAYVAMQQQKIEIGKVTAQYWRLFHHSWLCTSSFIFKET
;
A
#
# COMPACT_ATOMS: atom_id res chain seq x y z
N MET A 1 -23.68 41.60 -10.41
CA MET A 1 -23.23 40.75 -9.29
C MET A 1 -24.27 39.73 -8.84
N HIS A 2 -25.52 40.09 -8.52
CA HIS A 2 -26.52 39.10 -8.02
C HIS A 2 -26.77 37.88 -8.93
N LYS A 3 -26.82 38.07 -10.26
CA LYS A 3 -27.03 36.95 -11.20
C LYS A 3 -25.88 35.93 -11.19
N GLN A 4 -24.64 36.40 -11.19
CA GLN A 4 -23.45 35.54 -11.19
C GLN A 4 -23.33 34.71 -9.91
N HIS A 5 -23.71 35.27 -8.75
CA HIS A 5 -23.75 34.52 -7.49
C HIS A 5 -24.89 33.49 -7.47
N SER A 6 -26.06 33.84 -8.00
CA SER A 6 -27.17 32.88 -8.12
C SER A 6 -26.78 31.67 -8.98
N ASP A 7 -26.06 31.90 -10.08
CA ASP A 7 -25.62 30.82 -10.97
C ASP A 7 -24.56 29.92 -10.30
N GLN A 8 -23.66 30.50 -9.50
CA GLN A 8 -22.67 29.73 -8.72
C GLN A 8 -23.32 28.86 -7.64
N VAL A 9 -24.27 29.39 -6.87
CA VAL A 9 -24.98 28.62 -5.85
C VAL A 9 -25.75 27.47 -6.48
N LYS A 10 -26.43 27.73 -7.61
CA LYS A 10 -27.14 26.68 -8.36
C LYS A 10 -26.19 25.57 -8.82
N SER A 11 -25.01 25.92 -9.34
CA SER A 11 -24.00 24.93 -9.75
C SER A 11 -23.51 24.07 -8.58
N ILE A 12 -23.37 24.64 -7.38
CA ILE A 12 -22.95 23.89 -6.18
C ILE A 12 -24.06 22.92 -5.73
N VAL A 13 -25.32 23.36 -5.75
CA VAL A 13 -26.47 22.52 -5.42
C VAL A 13 -26.60 21.36 -6.42
N ASP A 14 -26.41 21.61 -7.71
CA ASP A 14 -26.45 20.57 -8.74
C ASP A 14 -25.33 19.52 -8.52
N LEU A 15 -24.11 19.95 -8.18
CA LEU A 15 -23.01 19.04 -7.82
C LEU A 15 -23.30 18.20 -6.57
N ALA A 16 -23.85 18.81 -5.52
CA ALA A 16 -24.20 18.10 -4.30
C ALA A 16 -25.31 17.05 -4.53
N ASN A 17 -26.25 17.34 -5.42
CA ASN A 17 -27.30 16.39 -5.80
C ASN A 17 -26.76 15.21 -6.61
N GLU A 18 -25.84 15.46 -7.55
CA GLU A 18 -25.19 14.38 -8.31
C GLU A 18 -24.34 13.49 -7.39
N GLU A 19 -23.62 14.09 -6.44
CA GLU A 19 -22.84 13.33 -5.45
C GLU A 19 -23.74 12.46 -4.57
N LYS A 20 -24.88 13.00 -4.12
CA LYS A 20 -25.87 12.23 -3.35
C LYS A 20 -26.41 11.03 -4.14
N LYS A 21 -26.60 11.19 -5.45
CA LYS A 21 -27.03 10.10 -6.35
C LYS A 21 -25.97 9.00 -6.44
N ILE A 22 -24.71 9.35 -6.72
CA ILE A 22 -23.59 8.39 -6.78
C ILE A 22 -23.47 7.61 -5.46
N LEU A 23 -23.57 8.30 -4.31
CA LEU A 23 -23.50 7.64 -3.01
C LEU A 23 -24.67 6.68 -2.76
N SER A 24 -25.86 6.99 -3.28
CA SER A 24 -27.02 6.11 -3.18
C SER A 24 -26.83 4.85 -4.03
N GLU A 25 -26.30 4.98 -5.24
CA GLU A 25 -25.96 3.84 -6.11
C GLU A 25 -24.88 2.94 -5.48
N HIS A 26 -23.85 3.54 -4.87
CA HIS A 26 -22.82 2.78 -4.15
C HIS A 26 -23.39 2.04 -2.94
N LEU A 27 -24.31 2.65 -2.19
CA LEU A 27 -24.98 2.01 -1.07
C LEU A 27 -25.78 0.79 -1.52
N GLU A 28 -26.54 0.91 -2.62
CA GLU A 28 -27.31 -0.19 -3.19
C GLU A 28 -26.42 -1.35 -3.64
N LYS A 29 -25.27 -1.06 -4.26
CA LYS A 29 -24.27 -2.09 -4.63
C LYS A 29 -23.73 -2.84 -3.39
N ILE A 30 -23.46 -2.12 -2.30
CA ILE A 30 -22.98 -2.73 -1.05
C ILE A 30 -24.07 -3.60 -0.43
N GLU A 31 -25.32 -3.12 -0.37
CA GLU A 31 -26.44 -3.89 0.16
C GLU A 31 -26.67 -5.16 -0.66
N LYS A 32 -26.56 -5.08 -1.99
CA LYS A 32 -26.63 -6.27 -2.86
C LYS A 32 -25.48 -7.24 -2.57
N PHE A 33 -24.25 -6.74 -2.50
CA PHE A 33 -23.08 -7.55 -2.16
C PHE A 33 -23.23 -8.24 -0.79
N GLU A 34 -23.90 -7.59 0.19
CA GLU A 34 -24.17 -8.19 1.50
C GLU A 34 -25.11 -9.39 1.43
N VAL A 35 -26.14 -9.30 0.60
CA VAL A 35 -27.06 -10.42 0.37
C VAL A 35 -26.31 -11.56 -0.31
N ASP A 36 -25.54 -11.27 -1.36
CA ASP A 36 -24.79 -12.27 -2.12
C ASP A 36 -23.74 -12.97 -1.25
N PHE A 37 -22.94 -12.21 -0.48
CA PHE A 37 -21.94 -12.75 0.44
C PHE A 37 -22.57 -13.60 1.55
N THR A 38 -23.71 -13.17 2.11
CA THR A 38 -24.41 -13.95 3.15
C THR A 38 -24.90 -15.30 2.59
N ASN A 39 -25.35 -15.30 1.32
CA ASN A 39 -25.75 -16.52 0.63
C ASN A 39 -24.55 -17.43 0.36
N GLU A 40 -23.44 -16.90 -0.14
CA GLU A 40 -22.20 -17.65 -0.37
C GLU A 40 -21.63 -18.23 0.94
N GLN A 41 -21.61 -17.44 2.01
CA GLN A 41 -21.21 -17.90 3.34
C GLN A 41 -22.08 -19.06 3.82
N SER A 42 -23.40 -18.96 3.62
CA SER A 42 -24.34 -20.03 3.99
C SER A 42 -24.11 -21.30 3.17
N GLN A 43 -23.85 -21.17 1.86
CA GLN A 43 -23.53 -22.29 0.98
C GLN A 43 -22.22 -22.96 1.38
N LEU A 44 -21.19 -22.19 1.72
CA LEU A 44 -19.88 -22.72 2.09
C LEU A 44 -19.92 -23.41 3.46
N GLN A 45 -20.66 -22.84 4.43
CA GLN A 45 -20.94 -23.50 5.70
C GLN A 45 -21.73 -24.81 5.51
N GLN A 46 -22.67 -24.85 4.58
CA GLN A 46 -23.40 -26.08 4.25
C GLN A 46 -22.49 -27.11 3.57
N ALA A 47 -21.61 -26.68 2.67
CA ALA A 47 -20.63 -27.54 2.01
C ALA A 47 -19.67 -28.15 3.03
N LEU A 48 -19.13 -27.35 3.96
CA LEU A 48 -18.25 -27.82 5.04
C LEU A 48 -18.94 -28.85 5.94
N LYS A 49 -20.22 -28.64 6.29
CA LYS A 49 -21.00 -29.62 7.06
C LYS A 49 -21.19 -30.97 6.37
N ASN A 50 -21.13 -31.00 5.04
CA ASN A 50 -21.29 -32.22 4.25
C ASN A 50 -19.96 -32.96 4.06
N ILE A 51 -18.82 -32.36 4.41
CA ILE A 51 -17.53 -33.04 4.42
C ILE A 51 -17.46 -33.85 5.71
N ASP A 52 -17.52 -35.18 5.58
CA ASP A 52 -17.40 -36.11 6.71
C ASP A 52 -15.93 -36.17 7.17
N ILE A 53 -15.54 -35.22 8.03
CA ILE A 53 -14.22 -35.19 8.65
C ILE A 53 -14.30 -35.97 9.96
N SER A 54 -14.44 -37.29 9.86
CA SER A 54 -14.27 -38.15 11.03
C SER A 54 -12.78 -38.26 11.38
N GLU A 55 -12.46 -37.73 12.57
CA GLU A 55 -11.26 -38.05 13.38
C GLU A 55 -9.90 -37.42 13.05
N ASP A 56 -9.81 -36.14 12.67
CA ASP A 56 -8.50 -35.46 12.72
C ASP A 56 -8.53 -34.02 13.25
N LYS A 57 -7.47 -33.65 13.98
CA LYS A 57 -7.28 -32.34 14.65
C LYS A 57 -7.25 -31.15 13.68
N SER A 58 -7.25 -31.42 12.38
CA SER A 58 -7.34 -30.44 11.29
C SER A 58 -8.70 -29.73 11.22
N SER A 59 -9.80 -30.35 11.69
CA SER A 59 -11.13 -29.73 11.70
C SER A 59 -11.20 -28.47 12.58
N GLN A 60 -10.61 -28.50 13.79
CA GLN A 60 -10.63 -27.33 14.70
C GLN A 60 -9.84 -26.13 14.18
N TYR A 61 -8.78 -26.38 13.41
CA TYR A 61 -7.94 -25.31 12.85
C TYR A 61 -8.66 -24.62 11.68
N ILE A 62 -9.33 -25.39 10.83
CA ILE A 62 -10.12 -24.86 9.70
C ILE A 62 -11.28 -24.00 10.22
N ASP A 63 -12.01 -24.46 11.23
CA ASP A 63 -13.12 -23.69 11.81
C ASP A 63 -12.65 -22.36 12.41
N THR A 64 -11.52 -22.37 13.13
CA THR A 64 -10.98 -21.16 13.78
C THR A 64 -10.49 -20.11 12.77
N GLU A 65 -9.82 -20.54 11.70
CA GLU A 65 -9.36 -19.61 10.65
C GLU A 65 -10.51 -19.09 9.80
N PHE A 66 -11.54 -19.91 9.57
CA PHE A 66 -12.74 -19.48 8.86
C PHE A 66 -13.51 -18.40 9.64
N ASP A 67 -13.66 -18.56 10.96
CA ASP A 67 -14.29 -17.55 11.82
C ASP A 67 -13.51 -16.24 11.84
N ARG A 68 -12.17 -16.30 11.83
CA ARG A 68 -11.32 -15.09 11.75
C ARG A 68 -11.50 -14.34 10.43
N ILE A 69 -11.58 -15.06 9.31
CA ILE A 69 -11.84 -14.47 8.00
C ILE A 69 -13.19 -13.75 8.00
N ILE A 70 -14.24 -14.39 8.53
CA ILE A 70 -15.58 -13.80 8.64
C ILE A 70 -15.54 -12.49 9.43
N VAL A 71 -14.89 -12.46 10.59
CA VAL A 71 -14.77 -11.25 11.43
C VAL A 71 -14.05 -10.12 10.69
N CYS A 72 -12.93 -10.42 10.01
CA CYS A 72 -12.19 -9.42 9.25
C CYS A 72 -12.99 -8.80 8.09
N PHE A 73 -13.77 -9.62 7.36
CA PHE A 73 -14.66 -9.11 6.32
C PHE A 73 -15.78 -8.23 6.91
N GLN A 74 -16.35 -8.63 8.05
CA GLN A 74 -17.36 -7.85 8.74
C GLN A 74 -16.84 -6.48 9.22
N ASP A 75 -15.61 -6.42 9.72
CA ASP A 75 -14.98 -5.17 10.20
C ASP A 75 -14.65 -4.20 9.07
N ARG A 76 -14.03 -4.67 7.97
CA ARG A 76 -13.77 -3.82 6.78
C ARG A 76 -15.07 -3.27 6.20
N ARG A 77 -16.09 -4.12 6.13
CA ARG A 77 -17.42 -3.74 5.67
C ARG A 77 -18.03 -2.67 6.57
N LYS A 78 -17.93 -2.82 7.89
CA LYS A 78 -18.39 -1.82 8.85
C LYS A 78 -17.70 -0.48 8.64
N ILE A 79 -16.37 -0.47 8.46
CA ILE A 79 -15.61 0.76 8.19
C ILE A 79 -16.09 1.44 6.90
N TYR A 80 -16.29 0.68 5.82
CA TYR A 80 -16.76 1.22 4.55
C TYR A 80 -18.17 1.82 4.67
N ARG A 81 -19.07 1.11 5.37
CA ARG A 81 -20.44 1.57 5.65
C ARG A 81 -20.47 2.82 6.51
N ASP A 82 -19.68 2.86 7.59
CA ASP A 82 -19.57 4.01 8.50
C ASP A 82 -19.04 5.26 7.76
N ASN A 83 -18.09 5.10 6.84
CA ASN A 83 -17.60 6.19 5.99
C ASN A 83 -18.67 6.74 5.05
N ILE A 84 -19.52 5.87 4.47
CA ILE A 84 -20.62 6.30 3.61
C ILE A 84 -21.67 7.06 4.41
N TYR A 85 -22.04 6.58 5.60
CA TYR A 85 -23.01 7.28 6.46
C TYR A 85 -22.48 8.64 6.93
N LEU A 86 -21.22 8.70 7.38
CA LEU A 86 -20.58 9.97 7.76
C LEU A 86 -20.63 10.98 6.61
N ARG A 87 -20.43 10.51 5.38
CA ARG A 87 -20.48 11.35 4.19
C ARG A 87 -21.90 11.81 3.85
N GLN A 88 -22.89 10.94 3.97
CA GLN A 88 -24.30 11.32 3.80
C GLN A 88 -24.71 12.39 4.81
N ASP A 89 -24.26 12.29 6.06
CA ASP A 89 -24.55 13.28 7.09
C ASP A 89 -23.84 14.61 6.83
N ASN A 90 -22.58 14.58 6.37
CA ASN A 90 -21.87 15.79 5.93
C ASN A 90 -22.62 16.48 4.77
N LEU A 91 -23.09 15.73 3.76
CA LEU A 91 -23.87 16.29 2.65
C LEU A 91 -25.23 16.84 3.10
N LYS A 92 -25.91 16.19 4.04
CA LYS A 92 -27.15 16.73 4.64
C LYS A 92 -26.88 18.06 5.34
N ASN A 93 -25.78 18.16 6.09
CA ASN A 93 -25.40 19.40 6.79
C ASN A 93 -25.06 20.53 5.82
N ILE A 94 -24.32 20.24 4.73
CA ILE A 94 -24.01 21.19 3.68
C ILE A 94 -25.30 21.67 2.98
N ASN A 95 -26.19 20.75 2.59
CA ASN A 95 -27.46 21.10 1.97
C ASN A 95 -28.36 21.92 2.89
N SER A 96 -28.44 21.59 4.18
CA SER A 96 -29.19 22.37 5.16
C SER A 96 -28.65 23.79 5.30
N SER A 97 -27.32 23.94 5.34
CA SER A 97 -26.64 25.23 5.42
C SER A 97 -26.85 26.06 4.14
N LEU A 98 -26.74 25.44 2.97
CA LEU A 98 -27.00 26.08 1.67
C LEU A 98 -28.44 26.57 1.53
N ASN A 99 -29.42 25.74 1.90
CA ASN A 99 -30.84 26.11 1.84
C ASN A 99 -31.14 27.27 2.80
N LYS A 100 -30.58 27.25 4.01
CA LYS A 100 -30.70 28.36 4.96
C LYS A 100 -30.07 29.65 4.43
N CYS A 101 -28.89 29.57 3.80
CA CYS A 101 -28.25 30.71 3.15
C CYS A 101 -29.10 31.30 2.00
N LEU A 102 -29.75 30.44 1.22
CA LEU A 102 -30.68 30.83 0.16
C LEU A 102 -31.93 31.52 0.72
N GLU A 103 -32.52 30.98 1.78
CA GLU A 103 -33.70 31.56 2.46
C GLU A 103 -33.39 32.91 3.12
N GLU A 104 -32.20 33.05 3.73
CA GLU A 104 -31.79 34.28 4.42
C GLU A 104 -31.19 35.34 3.49
N GLY A 105 -30.98 35.03 2.20
CA GLY A 105 -30.33 35.92 1.24
C GLY A 105 -28.87 36.25 1.59
N ARG A 106 -28.21 35.44 2.42
CA ARG A 106 -26.81 35.62 2.84
C ARG A 106 -25.96 34.50 2.30
N CYS A 107 -24.97 34.86 1.48
CA CYS A 107 -24.07 33.90 0.87
C CYS A 107 -22.70 33.99 1.55
N VAL A 108 -22.50 33.26 2.64
CA VAL A 108 -21.16 33.00 3.18
C VAL A 108 -21.01 31.51 3.34
N LEU A 109 -20.60 30.85 2.26
CA LEU A 109 -19.99 29.53 2.40
C LEU A 109 -18.71 29.72 3.19
N THR A 110 -18.59 28.98 4.28
CA THR A 110 -17.40 29.02 5.11
C THR A 110 -16.29 28.24 4.43
N LEU A 111 -15.04 28.53 4.79
CA LEU A 111 -13.89 27.75 4.33
C LEU A 111 -14.03 26.25 4.66
N ASN A 112 -14.76 25.94 5.74
CA ASN A 112 -15.03 24.57 6.17
C ASN A 112 -15.96 23.82 5.20
N ASP A 113 -16.91 24.52 4.58
CA ASP A 113 -17.83 23.92 3.60
C ASP A 113 -17.07 23.50 2.34
N PHE A 114 -16.15 24.34 1.87
CA PHE A 114 -15.27 24.02 0.74
C PHE A 114 -14.28 22.90 1.05
N ALA A 115 -13.72 22.88 2.27
CA ALA A 115 -12.82 21.81 2.72
C ALA A 115 -13.54 20.45 2.79
N ALA A 116 -14.79 20.42 3.24
CA ALA A 116 -15.62 19.22 3.26
C ALA A 116 -15.89 18.67 1.85
N LEU A 117 -16.24 19.55 0.90
CA LEU A 117 -16.43 19.19 -0.52
C LEU A 117 -15.16 18.64 -1.18
N ALA A 118 -14.00 19.26 -0.92
CA ALA A 118 -12.72 18.81 -1.47
C ALA A 118 -12.29 17.44 -0.91
N GLN A 119 -12.49 17.20 0.38
CA GLN A 119 -12.26 15.88 1.00
C GLN A 119 -13.17 14.82 0.40
N SER A 120 -14.43 15.17 0.13
CA SER A 120 -15.39 14.28 -0.52
C SER A 120 -14.93 13.80 -1.89
N LYS A 121 -14.39 14.70 -2.71
CA LYS A 121 -13.91 14.37 -4.06
C LYS A 121 -12.72 13.40 -4.02
N ALA A 122 -11.74 13.63 -3.15
CA ALA A 122 -10.57 12.76 -3.00
C ALA A 122 -10.94 11.34 -2.53
N ILE A 123 -12.02 11.19 -1.76
CA ILE A 123 -12.52 9.89 -1.33
C ILE A 123 -13.21 9.16 -2.49
N ILE A 124 -13.91 9.83 -3.42
CA ILE A 124 -14.50 9.20 -4.62
C ILE A 124 -13.42 8.57 -5.49
N GLU A 125 -12.35 9.31 -5.76
CA GLU A 125 -11.25 8.80 -6.57
C GLU A 125 -10.64 7.54 -5.93
N LYS A 126 -10.51 7.52 -4.60
CA LYS A 126 -10.08 6.31 -3.88
C LYS A 126 -11.09 5.16 -3.94
N MET A 127 -12.38 5.44 -3.80
CA MET A 127 -13.43 4.40 -3.84
C MET A 127 -13.58 3.80 -5.24
N ASN A 128 -13.52 4.62 -6.29
CA ASN A 128 -13.59 4.14 -7.67
C ASN A 128 -12.39 3.25 -8.02
N ASN A 129 -11.19 3.56 -7.49
CA ASN A 129 -10.02 2.71 -7.67
C ASN A 129 -10.17 1.36 -6.94
N LEU A 130 -10.78 1.34 -5.74
CA LEU A 130 -11.08 0.11 -5.00
C LEU A 130 -12.16 -0.76 -5.69
N GLU A 131 -13.12 -0.14 -6.39
CA GLU A 131 -14.15 -0.88 -7.15
C GLU A 131 -13.54 -1.55 -8.39
N VAL A 132 -12.58 -0.90 -9.06
CA VAL A 132 -11.83 -1.50 -10.19
C VAL A 132 -11.00 -2.70 -9.74
N GLU A 133 -10.32 -2.59 -8.60
CA GLU A 133 -9.53 -3.70 -8.03
C GLU A 133 -10.40 -4.90 -7.62
N SER A 134 -11.63 -4.67 -7.11
CA SER A 134 -12.52 -5.76 -6.71
C SER A 134 -13.20 -6.48 -7.90
N VAL A 135 -13.48 -5.78 -9.00
CA VAL A 135 -14.04 -6.36 -10.24
C VAL A 135 -12.99 -7.16 -11.01
N GLU A 136 -11.74 -6.68 -11.10
CA GLU A 136 -10.64 -7.46 -11.69
C GLU A 136 -10.36 -8.75 -10.92
N TYR A 137 -10.55 -8.72 -9.59
CA TYR A 137 -10.40 -9.89 -8.72
C TYR A 137 -11.52 -10.93 -8.95
N GLN A 138 -12.78 -10.50 -9.09
CA GLN A 138 -13.90 -11.41 -9.41
C GLN A 138 -13.72 -12.12 -10.78
N HIS A 139 -13.16 -11.42 -11.77
CA HIS A 139 -12.86 -12.01 -13.08
C HIS A 139 -11.70 -13.02 -13.04
N GLN A 140 -10.71 -12.82 -12.15
CA GLN A 140 -9.64 -13.80 -11.94
C GLN A 140 -10.13 -15.05 -11.20
N THR A 141 -11.05 -14.91 -10.24
CA THR A 141 -11.60 -16.07 -9.51
C THR A 141 -12.53 -16.96 -10.34
N GLN A 142 -13.14 -16.45 -11.42
CA GLN A 142 -13.98 -17.26 -12.32
C GLN A 142 -13.18 -18.19 -13.26
N LEU A 143 -11.84 -18.13 -13.27
CA LEU A 143 -10.99 -18.88 -14.19
C LEU A 143 -10.21 -20.06 -13.57
N THR A 144 -10.44 -20.40 -12.31
CA THR A 144 -9.75 -21.55 -11.69
C THR A 144 -10.64 -22.34 -10.74
N ASP A 145 -11.38 -23.30 -11.31
CA ASP A 145 -11.77 -24.51 -10.59
C ASP A 145 -10.53 -25.37 -10.36
N SER A 146 -9.80 -25.13 -9.28
CA SER A 146 -9.06 -26.15 -8.51
C SER A 146 -8.24 -25.53 -7.38
N VAL A 147 -8.50 -26.07 -6.20
CA VAL A 147 -7.76 -26.00 -4.93
C VAL A 147 -6.29 -25.57 -5.05
N GLN A 148 -6.02 -24.30 -4.73
CA GLN A 148 -4.78 -23.84 -4.07
C GLN A 148 -4.98 -22.42 -3.52
N VAL A 149 -5.68 -22.32 -2.38
CA VAL A 149 -5.77 -21.09 -1.59
C VAL A 149 -4.71 -21.21 -0.50
N ASP A 150 -3.50 -20.69 -0.72
CA ASP A 150 -2.46 -20.73 0.30
C ASP A 150 -1.60 -19.44 0.34
N ILE A 151 -1.54 -18.86 1.55
CA ILE A 151 -0.46 -18.04 2.14
C ILE A 151 -0.38 -16.54 1.80
N SER A 152 -1.08 -16.00 0.80
CA SER A 152 -0.93 -14.57 0.45
C SER A 152 -1.71 -13.57 1.34
N ILE A 153 -2.69 -14.04 2.13
CA ILE A 153 -3.62 -13.18 2.87
C ILE A 153 -3.00 -12.61 4.15
N GLN A 154 -2.06 -13.35 4.78
CA GLN A 154 -1.49 -12.98 6.08
C GLN A 154 -0.57 -11.74 6.01
N LYS A 155 0.14 -11.53 4.89
CA LYS A 155 1.00 -10.34 4.67
C LYS A 155 0.20 -9.07 4.37
N ILE A 156 -0.99 -9.16 3.77
CA ILE A 156 -1.86 -8.01 3.52
C ILE A 156 -2.47 -7.47 4.84
N PHE A 157 -2.63 -8.33 5.85
CA PHE A 157 -3.19 -7.95 7.15
C PHE A 157 -2.22 -7.18 8.06
N GLU A 158 -0.91 -7.41 7.95
CA GLU A 158 0.09 -6.59 8.67
C GLU A 158 0.18 -5.17 8.10
N MET A 159 -0.06 -5.00 6.79
CA MET A 159 0.05 -3.72 6.08
C MET A 159 -1.08 -2.71 6.40
N ILE A 160 -2.26 -3.17 6.81
CA ILE A 160 -3.48 -2.35 6.93
C ILE A 160 -3.71 -1.84 8.36
N SER A 161 -2.99 -2.34 9.36
CA SER A 161 -3.11 -1.90 10.76
C SER A 161 -2.47 -0.53 11.07
N THR A 162 -1.79 0.09 10.10
CA THR A 162 -0.84 1.21 10.37
C THR A 162 -1.38 2.62 10.09
N PHE A 163 -2.61 2.80 9.64
CA PHE A 163 -3.15 4.15 9.39
C PHE A 163 -4.43 4.40 10.17
N GLY A 164 -4.28 5.00 11.36
CA GLY A 164 -5.43 5.50 12.12
C GLY A 164 -5.22 5.76 13.60
N THR A 165 -4.02 6.13 14.08
CA THR A 165 -3.96 6.69 15.45
C THR A 165 -4.45 8.13 15.41
N ILE A 166 -5.75 8.32 15.67
CA ILE A 166 -6.30 9.61 16.08
C ILE A 166 -5.58 10.02 17.35
N TRP A 167 -4.64 10.94 17.23
CA TRP A 167 -3.98 11.55 18.37
C TRP A 167 -5.02 12.32 19.19
N LYS A 168 -5.22 11.91 20.44
CA LYS A 168 -5.83 12.75 21.46
C LYS A 168 -4.72 13.61 22.04
N PRO A 169 -4.85 14.96 22.05
CA PRO A 169 -3.86 15.79 22.72
C PRO A 169 -3.62 15.28 24.14
N PRO A 170 -2.36 15.21 24.61
CA PRO A 170 -2.11 14.91 26.01
C PRO A 170 -2.93 15.90 26.81
N THR A 171 -3.81 15.38 27.67
CA THR A 171 -4.46 16.21 28.67
C THR A 171 -3.32 16.85 29.45
N PRO A 172 -3.21 18.18 29.49
CA PRO A 172 -2.05 18.79 30.08
C PRO A 172 -2.05 18.39 31.55
N SER A 173 -1.19 17.46 31.93
CA SER A 173 -0.83 17.20 33.30
C SER A 173 0.02 18.38 33.74
N PHE A 174 -0.64 19.51 33.97
CA PHE A 174 -0.05 20.58 34.73
C PHE A 174 0.18 20.02 36.14
N VAL A 175 1.36 19.44 36.35
CA VAL A 175 1.95 19.46 37.69
C VAL A 175 1.98 20.94 38.06
N GLU A 176 1.36 21.23 39.20
CA GLU A 176 0.82 22.53 39.59
C GLU A 176 1.91 23.56 39.92
N HIS A 177 2.92 23.75 39.08
CA HIS A 177 4.01 24.70 39.29
C HIS A 177 4.33 25.54 38.04
N LYS A 178 3.75 26.76 38.05
CA LYS A 178 4.37 28.05 37.68
C LYS A 178 4.38 28.60 36.23
N CYS A 179 3.61 28.10 35.27
CA CYS A 179 3.35 28.88 34.04
C CYS A 179 1.92 28.72 33.49
N LYS A 180 1.01 29.64 33.88
CA LYS A 180 -0.32 29.83 33.24
C LYS A 180 -0.20 30.65 31.95
N ALA A 181 0.74 30.31 31.08
CA ALA A 181 1.00 31.09 29.89
C ALA A 181 0.55 30.30 28.66
N ASN A 182 -0.34 30.89 27.84
CA ASN A 182 -0.94 30.24 26.66
C ASN A 182 0.15 29.70 25.72
N VAL A 183 0.02 28.44 25.27
CA VAL A 183 0.87 27.87 24.22
C VAL A 183 0.72 28.74 22.97
N VAL A 184 1.83 29.18 22.41
CA VAL A 184 1.83 30.04 21.21
C VAL A 184 2.42 29.35 19.99
N ASP A 185 2.98 28.14 20.16
CA ASP A 185 3.64 27.40 19.08
C ASP A 185 3.89 25.93 19.48
N PHE A 186 4.07 25.05 18.50
CA PHE A 186 4.57 23.68 18.68
C PHE A 186 5.89 23.51 17.93
N ASP A 187 6.80 22.72 18.49
CA ASP A 187 8.10 22.40 17.88
C ASP A 187 8.25 20.89 17.80
N ILE A 188 8.52 20.36 16.60
CA ILE A 188 8.77 18.94 16.37
C ILE A 188 10.22 18.76 15.94
N LYS A 189 10.88 17.87 16.66
CA LYS A 189 12.21 17.38 16.32
C LYS A 189 12.17 15.89 16.14
N TRP A 190 13.09 15.36 15.34
CA TRP A 190 13.22 13.93 15.12
C TRP A 190 14.69 13.52 15.06
N GLU A 191 14.95 12.26 15.40
CA GLU A 191 16.26 11.63 15.30
C GLU A 191 16.09 10.13 14.97
N PRO A 192 16.91 9.57 14.06
CA PRO A 192 16.99 8.12 13.90
C PRO A 192 17.55 7.47 15.17
N ILE A 193 16.92 6.39 15.65
CA ILE A 193 17.31 5.69 16.90
C ILE A 193 18.74 5.15 16.82
N GLU A 194 19.18 4.71 15.64
CA GLU A 194 20.52 4.17 15.42
C GLU A 194 21.59 5.25 15.23
N SER A 195 21.19 6.52 15.11
CA SER A 195 22.13 7.63 14.95
C SER A 195 22.61 8.16 16.30
N ASN A 196 23.86 8.63 16.34
CA ASN A 196 24.41 9.26 17.53
C ASN A 196 23.46 10.40 17.98
N PRO A 197 22.98 10.43 19.25
CA PRO A 197 21.93 11.33 19.75
C PRO A 197 22.25 12.85 19.68
N SER A 198 23.34 13.21 19.02
CA SER A 198 23.79 14.59 18.79
C SER A 198 23.18 15.21 17.52
N ILE A 199 22.51 14.44 16.66
CA ILE A 199 21.93 14.93 15.41
C ILE A 199 20.40 14.98 15.54
N THR A 200 19.92 15.97 16.28
CA THR A 200 18.49 16.26 16.38
C THR A 200 18.12 17.26 15.29
N ALA A 201 17.32 16.84 14.31
CA ALA A 201 16.87 17.73 13.24
C ALA A 201 15.54 18.38 13.61
N TYR A 202 15.46 19.70 13.41
CA TYR A 202 14.19 20.43 13.46
C TYR A 202 13.40 20.11 12.19
N VAL A 203 12.17 19.61 12.36
CA VAL A 203 11.29 19.28 11.22
C VAL A 203 10.11 20.22 11.14
N TYR A 204 9.63 20.76 12.26
CA TYR A 204 8.48 21.66 12.23
C TYR A 204 8.50 22.66 13.38
N ARG A 205 8.06 23.88 13.08
CA ARG A 205 7.71 24.89 14.07
C ARG A 205 6.48 25.65 13.60
N GLY A 206 5.39 25.56 14.34
CA GLY A 206 4.14 26.25 13.99
C GLY A 206 2.97 25.88 14.91
N LEU A 207 1.84 26.56 14.69
CA LEU A 207 0.61 26.37 15.47
C LEU A 207 -0.23 25.17 15.03
N GLU A 208 0.11 24.53 13.91
CA GLU A 208 -0.69 23.45 13.35
C GLU A 208 -0.49 22.18 14.19
N THR A 209 -1.58 21.46 14.41
CA THR A 209 -1.58 20.20 15.18
C THR A 209 -1.37 18.98 14.29
N LYS A 210 -1.09 19.19 13.00
CA LYS A 210 -0.84 18.15 12.00
C LYS A 210 0.33 18.58 11.15
N TYR A 211 1.28 17.68 10.95
CA TYR A 211 2.45 17.90 10.13
C TYR A 211 2.77 16.63 9.34
N LEU A 212 3.10 16.79 8.06
CA LEU A 212 3.52 15.69 7.19
C LEU A 212 5.04 15.59 7.24
N LEU A 213 5.56 14.56 7.90
CA LEU A 213 6.99 14.26 7.85
C LEU A 213 7.38 13.76 6.46
N GLN A 214 8.44 14.34 5.91
CA GLN A 214 8.99 14.01 4.61
C GLN A 214 10.42 13.45 4.78
N ASP A 215 10.96 12.86 3.72
CA ASP A 215 12.34 12.37 3.65
C ASP A 215 12.74 11.37 4.75
N LEU A 216 11.76 10.63 5.28
CA LEU A 216 12.04 9.52 6.19
C LEU A 216 12.75 8.41 5.43
N LYS A 217 13.84 7.89 6.01
CA LYS A 217 14.51 6.71 5.46
C LYS A 217 13.63 5.50 5.74
N PRO A 218 13.49 4.59 4.77
CA PRO A 218 12.78 3.33 4.99
C PRO A 218 13.48 2.43 6.01
N SER A 219 12.76 1.42 6.55
CA SER A 219 13.27 0.47 7.56
C SER A 219 14.05 1.12 8.71
N THR A 220 13.68 2.34 9.10
CA THR A 220 14.42 3.14 10.07
C THR A 220 13.50 3.52 11.22
N SER A 221 13.93 3.22 12.44
CA SER A 221 13.23 3.69 13.64
C SER A 221 13.64 5.12 13.97
N TYR A 222 12.64 5.92 14.32
CA TYR A 222 12.75 7.33 14.62
C TYR A 222 12.13 7.63 15.98
N ILE A 223 12.81 8.47 16.75
CA ILE A 223 12.23 9.14 17.91
C ILE A 223 11.83 10.54 17.47
N LEU A 224 10.54 10.86 17.59
CA LEU A 224 10.02 12.21 17.47
C LEU A 224 9.80 12.79 18.85
N ARG A 225 10.20 14.05 19.02
CA ARG A 225 10.01 14.84 20.23
C ARG A 225 9.17 16.05 19.88
N LEU A 226 8.00 16.14 20.48
CA LEU A 226 7.06 17.26 20.33
C LEU A 226 7.11 18.13 21.59
N TYR A 227 7.34 19.42 21.41
CA TYR A 227 7.39 20.41 22.48
C TYR A 227 6.26 21.42 22.34
N ALA A 228 5.52 21.67 23.42
CA ALA A 228 4.67 22.84 23.53
C ALA A 228 5.52 24.06 23.85
N CYS A 229 5.43 25.11 23.05
CA CYS A 229 6.28 26.29 23.16
C CYS A 229 5.48 27.52 23.61
N ASN A 230 6.05 28.27 24.54
CA ASN A 230 5.60 29.61 24.88
C ASN A 230 6.73 30.61 24.66
N ARG A 231 6.66 31.37 23.56
CA ARG A 231 7.69 32.31 23.12
C ARG A 231 9.06 31.62 23.03
N ASN A 232 9.92 31.84 24.02
CA ASN A 232 11.28 31.30 24.09
C ASN A 232 11.44 30.20 25.15
N THR A 233 10.33 29.73 25.72
CA THR A 233 10.31 28.64 26.70
C THR A 233 9.65 27.41 26.11
N PHE A 234 10.24 26.24 26.38
CA PHE A 234 9.75 24.95 25.94
C PHE A 234 9.18 24.21 27.16
N GLY A 235 8.01 23.60 27.01
CA GLY A 235 7.51 22.62 27.96
C GLY A 235 8.26 21.29 27.84
N ASP A 236 7.83 20.31 28.64
CA ASP A 236 8.35 18.95 28.55
C ASP A 236 8.06 18.34 27.17
N ALA A 237 8.98 17.48 26.70
CA ALA A 237 8.83 16.78 25.43
C ALA A 237 7.82 15.64 25.56
N ALA A 238 6.89 15.56 24.61
CA ALA A 238 6.19 14.31 24.32
C ALA A 238 7.04 13.47 23.35
N HIS A 239 7.21 12.19 23.66
CA HIS A 239 7.99 11.26 22.87
C HIS A 239 7.07 10.37 22.04
N LEU A 240 7.38 10.21 20.76
CA LEU A 240 6.74 9.26 19.87
C LEU A 240 7.82 8.47 19.14
N GLU A 241 7.80 7.15 19.30
CA GLU A 241 8.61 6.27 18.48
C GLU A 241 7.79 5.85 17.26
N MET A 242 8.39 5.94 16.08
CA MET A 242 7.83 5.35 14.87
C MET A 242 8.92 4.59 14.15
N THR A 243 8.54 3.53 13.46
CA THR A 243 9.44 2.83 12.54
C THR A 243 8.84 2.94 11.16
N THR A 244 9.59 3.46 10.20
CA THR A 244 9.16 3.39 8.80
C THR A 244 9.11 1.93 8.40
N LEU A 245 8.13 1.59 7.55
CA LEU A 245 7.91 0.22 7.10
C LEU A 245 9.22 -0.44 6.72
N ASN A 246 9.43 -1.65 7.23
CA ASN A 246 10.47 -2.53 6.72
C ASN A 246 10.20 -2.71 5.24
N LEU A 247 11.16 -2.30 4.42
CA LEU A 247 11.14 -2.62 3.01
C LEU A 247 11.34 -4.11 2.88
N ASP A 248 10.23 -4.83 2.68
CA ASP A 248 10.31 -6.21 2.25
C ASP A 248 10.95 -6.19 0.85
N LEU A 249 12.22 -6.57 0.77
CA LEU A 249 12.94 -6.66 -0.51
C LEU A 249 12.36 -7.76 -1.43
N ASP A 250 11.38 -8.53 -0.94
CA ASP A 250 10.58 -9.45 -1.74
C ASP A 250 9.30 -8.79 -2.32
N ASP A 251 9.00 -7.54 -1.95
CA ASP A 251 7.82 -6.80 -2.42
C ASP A 251 8.13 -5.94 -3.65
N TRP A 252 8.28 -6.63 -4.78
CA TRP A 252 8.43 -6.02 -6.10
C TRP A 252 7.51 -6.70 -7.12
N VAL A 253 7.23 -6.00 -8.22
CA VAL A 253 6.48 -6.52 -9.36
C VAL A 253 7.44 -6.99 -10.44
N LEU A 254 7.26 -8.23 -10.91
CA LEU A 254 8.01 -8.78 -12.03
C LEU A 254 7.46 -8.22 -13.34
N SER A 255 8.36 -7.72 -14.19
CA SER A 255 8.08 -7.44 -15.60
C SER A 255 9.19 -7.99 -16.48
N MET A 256 8.90 -8.25 -17.75
CA MET A 256 9.88 -8.76 -18.71
C MET A 256 9.66 -8.11 -20.09
N SER A 257 10.73 -8.02 -20.88
CA SER A 257 10.67 -7.56 -22.28
C SER A 257 9.76 -8.43 -23.13
N SER A 258 9.85 -9.74 -22.91
CA SER A 258 9.04 -10.76 -23.56
C SER A 258 8.97 -11.98 -22.66
N THR A 259 7.92 -12.78 -22.84
CA THR A 259 7.71 -14.02 -22.11
C THR A 259 7.92 -15.20 -23.04
N TYR A 260 8.73 -16.17 -22.63
CA TYR A 260 8.83 -17.43 -23.37
C TYR A 260 7.58 -18.29 -23.14
N THR A 261 6.87 -18.64 -24.21
CA THR A 261 5.54 -19.27 -24.15
C THR A 261 5.46 -20.65 -24.81
N ASN A 262 6.59 -21.32 -25.05
CA ASN A 262 6.58 -22.66 -25.65
C ASN A 262 5.86 -23.66 -24.72
N PRO A 263 4.73 -24.26 -25.15
CA PRO A 263 3.92 -25.11 -24.27
C PRO A 263 4.56 -26.47 -23.99
N GLN A 264 5.50 -26.94 -24.81
CA GLN A 264 6.24 -28.18 -24.56
C GLN A 264 7.32 -28.01 -23.50
N VAL A 265 7.76 -26.77 -23.27
CA VAL A 265 8.81 -26.42 -22.29
C VAL A 265 8.38 -25.14 -21.56
N PRO A 266 7.34 -25.20 -20.71
CA PRO A 266 6.82 -24.02 -20.06
C PRO A 266 7.83 -23.47 -19.06
N VAL A 267 7.99 -22.15 -19.02
CA VAL A 267 8.70 -21.43 -17.95
C VAL A 267 7.65 -20.67 -17.15
N GLU A 268 7.75 -20.72 -15.82
CA GLU A 268 6.76 -20.17 -14.89
C GLU A 268 6.57 -18.68 -15.11
N ASN A 269 7.68 -17.95 -15.30
CA ASN A 269 7.66 -16.51 -15.55
C ASN A 269 6.92 -15.73 -14.45
N THR A 270 7.08 -16.15 -13.20
CA THR A 270 6.46 -15.53 -12.03
C THR A 270 7.52 -15.00 -11.07
N ARG A 271 7.16 -14.01 -10.25
CA ARG A 271 8.01 -13.59 -9.12
C ARG A 271 8.30 -14.75 -8.17
N LYS A 272 7.27 -15.55 -7.87
CA LYS A 272 7.35 -16.68 -6.92
C LYS A 272 8.44 -17.67 -7.34
N SER A 273 8.53 -18.01 -8.63
CA SER A 273 9.55 -18.91 -9.15
C SER A 273 10.97 -18.33 -9.17
N LEU A 274 11.15 -17.03 -8.96
CA LEU A 274 12.46 -16.38 -8.82
C LEU A 274 12.93 -16.27 -7.36
N LEU A 275 12.06 -16.63 -6.41
CA LEU A 275 12.30 -16.55 -4.97
C LEU A 275 12.26 -17.93 -4.28
N ASP A 276 11.91 -19.01 -4.99
CA ASP A 276 11.72 -20.35 -4.42
C ASP A 276 13.01 -21.16 -4.18
N GLY A 277 14.15 -20.62 -4.63
CA GLY A 277 15.47 -21.25 -4.50
C GLY A 277 15.67 -22.50 -5.37
N GLN A 278 14.76 -22.79 -6.30
CA GLN A 278 14.89 -23.91 -7.21
C GLN A 278 15.64 -23.48 -8.48
N TYR A 279 16.35 -24.41 -9.11
CA TYR A 279 17.00 -24.17 -10.40
C TYR A 279 16.12 -24.59 -11.58
N THR A 280 15.02 -25.32 -11.33
CA THR A 280 14.14 -25.88 -12.37
C THR A 280 12.92 -25.02 -12.67
N THR A 281 12.69 -23.97 -11.88
CA THR A 281 11.65 -22.97 -12.04
C THR A 281 12.32 -21.60 -12.22
N GLY A 282 11.64 -20.66 -12.87
CA GLY A 282 12.20 -19.31 -13.03
C GLY A 282 11.49 -18.46 -14.05
N ALA A 283 12.26 -17.62 -14.74
CA ALA A 283 11.81 -16.76 -15.81
C ALA A 283 12.74 -16.87 -17.02
N GLY A 284 12.15 -16.75 -18.21
CA GLY A 284 12.82 -16.89 -19.49
C GLY A 284 12.14 -16.04 -20.55
N THR A 285 12.94 -15.34 -21.34
CA THR A 285 12.48 -14.43 -22.40
C THR A 285 12.59 -15.10 -23.77
N ASN A 286 12.18 -14.40 -24.84
CA ASN A 286 12.54 -14.79 -26.21
C ASN A 286 13.95 -14.29 -26.55
N SER A 287 14.24 -13.94 -27.81
CA SER A 287 15.56 -13.46 -28.24
C SER A 287 15.55 -12.00 -28.68
N GLY A 288 16.56 -11.23 -28.30
CA GLY A 288 16.76 -9.86 -28.74
C GLY A 288 17.44 -9.04 -27.66
N ASN A 289 16.97 -7.82 -27.43
CA ASN A 289 17.38 -7.02 -26.28
C ASN A 289 16.45 -7.34 -25.11
N GLU A 290 16.74 -8.43 -24.42
CA GLU A 290 15.85 -9.00 -23.43
C GLU A 290 16.20 -8.54 -22.01
N TRP A 291 15.17 -8.42 -21.18
CA TRP A 291 15.31 -8.08 -19.78
C TRP A 291 14.26 -8.76 -18.90
N ILE A 292 14.67 -9.04 -17.66
CA ILE A 292 13.84 -9.52 -16.56
C ILE A 292 14.00 -8.50 -15.44
N GLN A 293 12.91 -7.82 -15.04
CA GLN A 293 12.94 -6.63 -14.20
C GLN A 293 12.12 -6.81 -12.93
N ALA A 294 12.69 -6.35 -11.81
CA ALA A 294 12.01 -6.10 -10.56
C ALA A 294 11.70 -4.60 -10.43
N THR A 295 10.44 -4.26 -10.20
CA THR A 295 9.98 -2.90 -9.93
C THR A 295 9.47 -2.81 -8.50
N PHE A 296 10.18 -2.06 -7.67
CA PHE A 296 9.75 -1.80 -6.29
C PHE A 296 8.70 -0.67 -6.24
N PRO A 297 7.80 -0.66 -5.25
CA PRO A 297 6.81 0.42 -5.07
C PRO A 297 7.46 1.78 -4.77
N TYR A 298 8.67 1.78 -4.23
CA TYR A 298 9.50 2.96 -3.93
C TYR A 298 10.99 2.58 -4.09
N PRO A 299 11.92 3.56 -4.19
CA PRO A 299 13.35 3.26 -4.22
C PRO A 299 13.82 2.50 -2.97
N VAL A 300 14.49 1.36 -3.16
CA VAL A 300 14.98 0.50 -2.07
C VAL A 300 16.50 0.41 -2.07
N PRO A 301 17.15 0.39 -0.90
CA PRO A 301 18.59 0.17 -0.79
C PRO A 301 18.95 -1.31 -1.00
N VAL A 302 19.77 -1.60 -2.01
CA VAL A 302 20.26 -2.95 -2.33
C VAL A 302 21.78 -2.98 -2.22
N ALA A 303 22.31 -3.86 -1.37
CA ALA A 303 23.75 -4.09 -1.25
C ALA A 303 24.24 -5.25 -2.12
N SER A 304 23.41 -6.27 -2.32
CA SER A 304 23.73 -7.38 -3.19
C SER A 304 22.51 -7.98 -3.86
N VAL A 305 22.75 -8.63 -5.00
CA VAL A 305 21.74 -9.40 -5.73
C VAL A 305 22.24 -10.81 -5.96
N THR A 306 21.40 -11.79 -5.65
CA THR A 306 21.64 -13.21 -5.94
C THR A 306 20.85 -13.62 -7.17
N ILE A 307 21.55 -14.15 -8.17
CA ILE A 307 21.00 -14.61 -9.44
C ILE A 307 21.41 -16.06 -9.69
N GLY A 308 20.57 -16.84 -10.39
CA GLY A 308 20.80 -18.27 -10.58
C GLY A 308 20.53 -18.72 -12.01
N PRO A 309 21.29 -19.69 -12.56
CA PRO A 309 20.98 -20.24 -13.87
C PRO A 309 19.67 -21.04 -13.86
N LEU A 310 18.82 -20.82 -14.85
CA LEU A 310 17.65 -21.69 -15.08
C LEU A 310 18.10 -23.01 -15.72
N HIS A 311 17.92 -24.10 -15.00
CA HIS A 311 18.15 -25.47 -15.40
C HIS A 311 16.82 -26.20 -15.62
N LYS A 312 16.10 -25.81 -16.67
CA LYS A 312 14.86 -26.43 -17.13
C LYS A 312 15.05 -26.87 -18.58
N SER A 313 14.42 -27.94 -19.05
CA SER A 313 14.59 -28.46 -20.44
C SER A 313 14.89 -27.37 -21.48
N ASN A 314 15.96 -27.52 -22.26
CA ASN A 314 16.47 -26.54 -23.25
C ASN A 314 16.94 -25.18 -22.71
N TRP A 315 16.76 -24.89 -21.42
CA TRP A 315 17.37 -23.78 -20.71
C TRP A 315 18.59 -24.22 -19.93
N GLY A 316 19.55 -23.32 -19.81
CA GLY A 316 20.80 -23.58 -19.12
C GLY A 316 21.59 -22.28 -18.90
N PRO A 317 22.75 -22.38 -18.22
CA PRO A 317 23.57 -21.23 -17.86
C PRO A 317 23.97 -20.34 -19.05
N GLN A 318 24.08 -20.92 -20.25
CA GLN A 318 24.47 -20.19 -21.47
C GLN A 318 23.51 -19.06 -21.84
N TYR A 319 22.26 -19.09 -21.39
CA TYR A 319 21.27 -18.07 -21.71
C TYR A 319 21.25 -16.90 -20.73
N GLY A 320 21.98 -16.95 -19.60
CA GLY A 320 22.22 -15.75 -18.79
C GLY A 320 23.67 -15.29 -18.83
N ASN A 321 24.60 -16.17 -19.20
CA ASN A 321 26.03 -15.87 -19.24
C ASN A 321 26.37 -14.73 -20.20
N GLY A 322 27.14 -13.75 -19.70
CA GLY A 322 27.49 -12.54 -20.44
C GLY A 322 26.44 -11.44 -20.33
N GLY A 323 25.32 -11.70 -19.65
CA GLY A 323 24.32 -10.70 -19.33
C GLY A 323 24.82 -9.71 -18.29
N THR A 324 24.01 -8.70 -17.99
CA THR A 324 24.34 -7.66 -17.03
C THR A 324 23.25 -7.49 -16.00
N LEU A 325 23.65 -7.20 -14.76
CA LEU A 325 22.77 -6.67 -13.73
C LEU A 325 22.81 -5.14 -13.83
N GLN A 326 21.62 -4.53 -13.92
CA GLN A 326 21.45 -3.10 -14.07
C GLN A 326 20.44 -2.54 -13.07
N TYR A 327 20.58 -1.27 -12.73
CA TYR A 327 19.58 -0.52 -11.97
C TYR A 327 19.22 0.79 -12.67
N SER A 328 18.07 1.34 -12.29
CA SER A 328 17.60 2.64 -12.75
C SER A 328 16.78 3.36 -11.66
N TYR A 329 16.85 4.69 -11.68
CA TYR A 329 16.02 5.56 -10.86
C TYR A 329 14.71 5.96 -11.55
N ASP A 330 14.67 5.90 -12.89
CA ASP A 330 13.63 6.51 -13.72
C ASP A 330 13.07 5.55 -14.79
N ASN A 331 13.49 4.28 -14.77
CA ASN A 331 13.17 3.21 -15.72
C ASN A 331 13.64 3.48 -17.17
N ASN A 332 14.39 4.55 -17.41
CA ASN A 332 14.83 4.97 -18.75
C ASN A 332 16.36 4.90 -18.88
N ASN A 333 17.06 5.42 -17.88
CA ASN A 333 18.52 5.46 -17.83
C ASN A 333 19.03 4.35 -16.92
N TRP A 334 19.83 3.44 -17.49
CA TRP A 334 20.26 2.21 -16.82
C TRP A 334 21.76 2.20 -16.58
N THR A 335 22.16 1.87 -15.35
CA THR A 335 23.56 1.72 -14.95
C THR A 335 23.87 0.26 -14.68
N THR A 336 24.96 -0.25 -15.27
CA THR A 336 25.42 -1.63 -15.05
C THR A 336 26.25 -1.72 -13.77
N VAL A 337 25.95 -2.70 -12.93
CA VAL A 337 26.66 -2.94 -11.65
C VAL A 337 27.37 -4.28 -11.59
N GLY A 338 27.11 -5.18 -12.54
CA GLY A 338 27.80 -6.45 -12.63
C GLY A 338 27.48 -7.22 -13.89
N THR A 339 28.33 -8.21 -14.17
CA THR A 339 28.16 -9.15 -15.28
C THR A 339 27.73 -10.50 -14.72
N ILE A 340 26.80 -11.13 -15.42
CA ILE A 340 26.32 -12.48 -15.12
C ILE A 340 27.34 -13.49 -15.65
N ALA A 341 27.87 -14.28 -14.74
CA ALA A 341 28.85 -15.33 -14.98
C ALA A 341 28.41 -16.58 -14.20
N TYR A 342 27.31 -17.17 -14.65
CA TYR A 342 26.80 -18.44 -14.16
C TYR A 342 27.84 -19.55 -14.33
N VAL A 343 28.06 -20.21 -13.20
CA VAL A 343 28.64 -21.54 -13.11
C VAL A 343 27.47 -22.51 -12.98
N ALA A 344 27.55 -23.67 -13.65
CA ALA A 344 26.45 -24.63 -13.68
C ALA A 344 25.97 -25.00 -12.27
N MET A 345 24.65 -24.91 -12.05
CA MET A 345 23.95 -25.20 -10.79
C MET A 345 24.47 -24.41 -9.57
N GLN A 346 24.97 -23.19 -9.79
CA GLN A 346 25.40 -22.31 -8.71
C GLN A 346 24.80 -20.91 -8.88
N GLN A 347 24.19 -20.39 -7.82
CA GLN A 347 23.82 -18.98 -7.74
C GLN A 347 25.08 -18.10 -7.66
N GLN A 348 25.07 -17.00 -8.41
CA GLN A 348 26.05 -15.94 -8.33
C GLN A 348 25.49 -14.83 -7.43
N LYS A 349 26.27 -14.42 -6.44
CA LYS A 349 26.03 -13.19 -5.69
C LYS A 349 26.86 -12.06 -6.32
N ILE A 350 26.22 -10.94 -6.65
CA ILE A 350 26.88 -9.72 -7.13
C ILE A 350 26.81 -8.68 -6.00
N GLU A 351 27.96 -8.29 -5.47
CA GLU A 351 28.12 -7.23 -4.46
C GLU A 351 28.16 -5.85 -5.14
N ILE A 352 27.37 -4.88 -4.65
CA ILE A 352 27.12 -3.61 -5.34
C ILE A 352 27.55 -2.39 -4.51
N GLY A 353 27.79 -2.56 -3.20
CA GLY A 353 28.24 -1.46 -2.33
C GLY A 353 27.14 -0.50 -1.89
N LYS A 354 25.91 -1.01 -1.75
CA LYS A 354 24.67 -0.31 -1.35
C LYS A 354 24.24 0.81 -2.32
N VAL A 355 23.30 0.47 -3.20
CA VAL A 355 22.67 1.40 -4.16
C VAL A 355 21.17 1.46 -3.89
N THR A 356 20.62 2.67 -3.75
CA THR A 356 19.18 2.89 -3.62
C THR A 356 18.57 3.10 -5.00
N ALA A 357 17.68 2.21 -5.46
CA ALA A 357 17.02 2.34 -6.76
C ALA A 357 15.64 1.66 -6.75
N GLN A 358 14.73 2.12 -7.61
CA GLN A 358 13.38 1.56 -7.73
C GLN A 358 13.30 0.42 -8.75
N TYR A 359 14.12 0.48 -9.79
CA TYR A 359 14.09 -0.47 -10.90
C TYR A 359 15.40 -1.24 -10.96
N TRP A 360 15.30 -2.55 -11.05
CA TRP A 360 16.43 -3.47 -11.16
C TRP A 360 16.15 -4.46 -12.27
N ARG A 361 17.12 -4.75 -13.14
CA ARG A 361 16.91 -5.74 -14.19
C ARG A 361 18.16 -6.55 -14.50
N LEU A 362 17.93 -7.77 -14.95
CA LEU A 362 18.88 -8.52 -15.75
C LEU A 362 18.68 -8.12 -17.21
N PHE A 363 19.76 -7.96 -17.95
CA PHE A 363 19.72 -7.58 -19.37
C PHE A 363 20.69 -8.42 -20.20
N HIS A 364 20.26 -8.84 -21.39
CA HIS A 364 21.07 -9.60 -22.33
C HIS A 364 20.71 -9.26 -23.79
N HIS A 365 21.68 -9.29 -24.71
CA HIS A 365 21.48 -9.04 -26.15
C HIS A 365 21.03 -10.27 -26.95
N SER A 366 20.48 -11.26 -26.25
CA SER A 366 19.91 -12.47 -26.85
C SER A 366 18.86 -13.01 -25.90
N TRP A 367 18.57 -14.30 -25.99
CA TRP A 367 17.85 -15.05 -24.97
C TRP A 367 18.37 -14.76 -23.56
N LEU A 368 17.46 -14.62 -22.61
CA LEU A 368 17.74 -14.39 -21.20
C LEU A 368 16.92 -15.36 -20.34
N CYS A 369 17.57 -15.99 -19.36
CA CYS A 369 16.87 -16.70 -18.29
C CYS A 369 17.54 -16.54 -16.93
N THR A 370 16.74 -16.76 -15.89
CA THR A 370 17.23 -16.89 -14.52
C THR A 370 16.26 -17.74 -13.69
N SER A 371 16.79 -18.50 -12.73
CA SER A 371 16.01 -19.19 -11.71
C SER A 371 15.92 -18.41 -10.41
N SER A 372 16.68 -17.32 -10.26
CA SER A 372 16.69 -16.54 -9.03
C SER A 372 16.92 -15.06 -9.31
N PHE A 373 16.21 -14.20 -8.60
CA PHE A 373 16.44 -12.76 -8.64
C PHE A 373 16.12 -12.15 -7.27
N ILE A 374 17.06 -12.29 -6.34
CA ILE A 374 16.87 -12.04 -4.92
C ILE A 374 17.71 -10.83 -4.49
N PHE A 375 17.11 -9.88 -3.80
CA PHE A 375 17.74 -8.64 -3.37
C PHE A 375 18.06 -8.69 -1.86
N LYS A 376 19.20 -8.12 -1.44
CA LYS A 376 19.56 -8.00 -0.02
C LYS A 376 20.12 -6.62 0.31
N GLU A 377 19.79 -6.11 1.48
CA GLU A 377 20.29 -4.82 1.98
C GLU A 377 21.66 -4.92 2.68
N THR A 378 22.06 -6.10 3.18
CA THR A 378 23.30 -6.32 3.95
C THR A 378 24.05 -7.59 3.58
#